data_AF-A0A1Q7AI28-F1
#
_entry.id   AF-A0A1Q7AI28-F1
#
_cell.length_a   1.000
_cell.length_b   1.000
_cell.length_c   1.000
_cell.angle_alpha   90.00
_cell.angle_beta   90.00
_cell.angle_gamma   90.00
#
_symmetry.space_group_name_H-M   'P 1'
#
loop_
_entity.id
_entity.type
_entity.pdbx_description
1 polymer ?
#
loop_
_entity_poly.entity_id
_entity_poly.type
_entity_poly.pdbx_seq_one_letter_code
_entity_poly.pdbx_strand_id
1 'polypeptide(L)'
;MHSDPAAVRKSVRLYVTIGVSLLVFTAITVMANRLHLVVPIAITVAIIIACIKGSMVASVFMHLTHEKKWIYGALLLTVVFFIFLMCIPLFTIMDSIGTPVRATPIEHAGH
;
A
#
# COMPACT_ATOMS: atom_id res chain seq x y z
N MET A 1 -9.66 34.97 -19.67
CA MET A 1 -8.97 33.76 -19.16
C MET A 1 -7.60 33.71 -19.82
N HIS A 2 -6.55 34.19 -19.13
CA HIS A 2 -5.17 34.13 -19.63
C HIS A 2 -4.56 32.83 -19.09
N SER A 3 -4.50 31.80 -19.93
CA SER A 3 -3.86 30.54 -19.59
C SER A 3 -2.35 30.77 -19.56
N ASP A 4 -1.81 31.10 -18.40
CA ASP A 4 -0.36 31.25 -18.22
C ASP A 4 0.31 29.88 -18.46
N PRO A 5 1.03 29.69 -19.58
CA PRO A 5 1.59 28.40 -19.93
C PRO A 5 2.71 27.97 -18.97
N ALA A 6 3.24 28.86 -18.13
CA ALA A 6 4.30 28.52 -17.20
C ALA A 6 3.77 27.76 -15.97
N ALA A 7 2.56 28.09 -15.49
CA ALA A 7 1.93 27.40 -14.36
C ALA A 7 1.63 25.92 -14.67
N VAL A 8 1.09 25.64 -15.87
CA VAL A 8 0.75 24.27 -16.30
C VAL A 8 2.00 23.41 -16.44
N ARG A 9 3.07 23.95 -17.04
CA ARG A 9 4.34 23.22 -17.21
C ARG A 9 4.97 22.81 -15.88
N LYS A 10 4.80 23.61 -14.83
CA LYS A 10 5.35 23.33 -13.49
C LYS A 10 4.71 22.09 -12.86
N SER A 11 3.38 21.99 -12.91
CA SER A 11 2.64 20.81 -12.43
C SER A 11 2.96 19.57 -13.25
N VAL A 12 2.98 19.70 -14.58
CA VAL A 12 3.32 18.59 -15.48
C VAL A 12 4.73 18.08 -15.21
N ARG A 13 5.71 18.96 -15.03
CA ARG A 13 7.09 18.58 -14.74
C ARG A 13 7.21 17.83 -13.41
N LEU A 14 6.44 18.22 -12.40
CA LEU A 14 6.42 17.52 -11.11
C LEU A 14 5.86 16.10 -11.28
N TYR A 15 4.69 15.95 -11.91
CA TYR A 15 4.10 14.63 -12.19
C TYR A 15 5.04 13.72 -12.99
N VAL A 16 5.71 14.24 -14.04
CA VAL A 16 6.66 13.48 -14.86
C VAL A 16 7.89 13.07 -14.05
N THR A 17 8.47 13.97 -13.25
CA THR A 17 9.66 13.67 -12.42
C THR A 17 9.37 12.53 -11.44
N ILE A 18 8.18 12.52 -10.84
CA ILE A 18 7.77 11.45 -9.94
C ILE A 18 7.45 10.17 -10.68
N GLY A 19 6.74 10.23 -11.80
CA GLY A 19 6.47 9.05 -12.63
C GLY A 19 7.76 8.32 -13.00
N VAL A 20 8.80 9.07 -13.38
CA VAL A 20 10.14 8.54 -13.65
C VAL A 20 10.78 7.97 -12.38
N SER A 21 10.73 8.68 -11.25
CA SER A 21 11.28 8.18 -9.98
C SER A 21 10.64 6.86 -9.53
N LEU A 22 9.31 6.74 -9.62
CA LEU A 22 8.58 5.51 -9.31
C LEU A 22 8.98 4.36 -10.25
N LEU A 23 9.20 4.66 -11.52
CA LEU A 23 9.66 3.69 -12.51
C LEU A 23 11.08 3.21 -12.18
N VAL A 24 12.01 4.12 -11.89
CA VAL A 24 13.38 3.81 -11.47
C VAL A 24 13.38 2.93 -10.23
N PHE A 25 12.60 3.30 -9.21
CA PHE A 25 12.50 2.54 -7.97
C PHE A 25 11.88 1.15 -8.19
N THR A 26 10.97 1.00 -9.16
CA THR A 26 10.46 -0.31 -9.61
C THR A 26 11.54 -1.14 -10.28
N ALA A 27 12.33 -0.56 -11.18
CA ALA A 27 13.43 -1.24 -11.84
C ALA A 27 14.48 -1.73 -10.82
N ILE A 28 14.81 -0.91 -9.82
CA ILE A 28 15.71 -1.27 -8.71
C ILE A 28 15.15 -2.47 -7.93
N THR A 29 13.84 -2.49 -7.65
CA THR A 29 13.20 -3.59 -6.91
C THR A 29 13.24 -4.89 -7.71
N VAL A 30 12.96 -4.82 -9.02
CA VAL A 30 13.02 -5.99 -9.90
C VAL A 30 14.45 -6.51 -9.99
N MET A 31 15.43 -5.62 -10.17
CA MET A 31 16.86 -5.97 -10.18
C MET A 31 17.30 -6.62 -8.87
N ALA A 32 16.90 -6.06 -7.73
CA ALA A 32 17.18 -6.62 -6.41
C ALA A 32 16.55 -8.02 -6.25
N ASN A 33 15.34 -8.24 -6.76
CA ASN A 33 14.69 -9.56 -6.72
C ASN A 33 15.31 -10.57 -7.71
N ARG A 34 16.00 -10.12 -8.77
CA ARG A 34 16.74 -11.00 -9.69
C ARG A 34 18.03 -11.52 -9.07
N LEU A 35 18.62 -10.78 -8.13
CA LEU A 35 19.72 -11.26 -7.30
C LEU A 35 19.07 -12.11 -6.19
N HIS A 36 19.15 -13.44 -6.32
CA HIS A 36 18.62 -14.43 -5.37
C HIS A 36 19.20 -14.23 -3.93
N LEU A 37 18.73 -13.21 -3.22
CA LEU A 37 19.03 -12.98 -1.82
C LEU A 37 18.12 -13.87 -0.97
N VAL A 38 18.69 -14.38 0.12
CA VAL A 38 17.99 -15.17 1.14
C VAL A 38 16.62 -14.54 1.51
N VAL A 39 15.57 -15.37 1.50
CA VAL A 39 14.16 -15.02 1.67
C VAL A 39 13.87 -13.94 2.73
N PRO A 40 14.44 -13.97 3.96
CA PRO A 40 14.15 -12.94 4.96
C PRO A 40 14.68 -11.55 4.59
N ILE A 41 15.86 -11.46 3.97
CA ILE A 41 16.44 -10.17 3.56
C ILE A 41 15.64 -9.54 2.42
N ALA A 42 15.16 -10.37 1.48
CA ALA A 42 14.32 -9.91 0.37
C ALA A 42 13.02 -9.25 0.85
N ILE A 43 12.38 -9.81 1.88
CA ILE A 43 11.14 -9.26 2.46
C ILE A 43 11.40 -7.91 3.13
N THR A 44 12.46 -7.79 3.93
CA THR A 44 12.81 -6.52 4.58
C THR A 44 13.08 -5.43 3.56
N VAL A 45 13.87 -5.74 2.53
CA VAL A 45 14.17 -4.79 1.44
C VAL A 45 12.89 -4.41 0.68
N ALA A 46 11.99 -5.36 0.40
CA ALA A 46 10.73 -5.11 -0.26
C ALA A 46 9.82 -4.14 0.52
N ILE A 47 9.72 -4.29 1.85
CA ILE A 47 8.94 -3.38 2.70
C ILE A 47 9.54 -1.98 2.74
N ILE A 48 10.87 -1.87 2.91
CA ILE A 48 11.56 -0.56 2.87
C ILE A 48 11.29 0.15 1.54
N ILE A 49 11.42 -0.59 0.45
CA ILE A 49 11.19 -0.05 -0.88
C ILE A 49 9.73 0.39 -1.06
N ALA A 50 8.78 -0.43 -0.60
CA ALA A 50 7.36 -0.12 -0.64
C ALA A 50 7.04 1.16 0.14
N CYS A 51 7.64 1.33 1.33
CA CYS A 51 7.51 2.56 2.13
C CYS A 51 8.03 3.79 1.37
N ILE A 52 9.22 3.72 0.78
CA ILE A 52 9.81 4.86 0.06
C ILE A 52 8.94 5.27 -1.15
N LYS A 53 8.45 4.30 -1.94
CA LYS A 53 7.51 4.59 -3.02
C LYS A 53 6.21 5.23 -2.52
N GLY A 54 5.64 4.67 -1.44
CA GLY A 54 4.41 5.18 -0.82
C GLY A 54 4.59 6.61 -0.29
N SER A 55 5.69 6.89 0.40
CA SER A 55 6.04 8.23 0.88
C SER A 55 6.22 9.22 -0.28
N MET A 56 6.80 8.79 -1.40
CA MET A 56 6.94 9.65 -2.56
C MET A 56 5.56 10.05 -3.12
N VAL A 57 4.63 9.10 -3.25
CA VAL A 57 3.25 9.38 -3.65
C VAL A 57 2.58 10.35 -2.67
N ALA A 58 2.76 10.16 -1.36
CA ALA A 58 2.25 11.08 -0.35
C ALA A 58 2.82 12.49 -0.52
N SER A 59 4.14 12.64 -0.65
CA SER A 59 4.81 13.93 -0.85
C SER A 59 4.40 14.63 -2.17
N VAL A 60 4.04 13.88 -3.23
CA VAL A 60 3.53 14.43 -4.50
C VAL A 60 2.16 15.08 -4.33
N PHE A 61 1.27 14.41 -3.61
CA PHE A 61 -0.01 15.00 -3.24
C PHE A 61 0.15 16.14 -2.21
N MET A 62 1.33 16.27 -1.57
CA MET A 62 1.63 17.28 -0.53
C MET A 62 2.11 18.60 -1.06
N HIS A 63 2.96 18.61 -2.09
CA HIS A 63 3.68 19.84 -2.43
C HIS A 63 3.07 20.64 -3.59
N LEU A 64 1.94 20.23 -4.19
CA LEU A 64 1.37 20.98 -5.33
C LEU A 64 -0.14 21.24 -5.34
N THR A 65 -0.88 20.97 -4.27
CA THR A 65 -2.28 21.42 -4.20
C THR A 65 -2.44 22.37 -3.04
N HIS A 66 -2.15 23.64 -3.31
CA HIS A 66 -2.38 24.81 -2.46
C HIS A 66 -3.85 24.95 -1.98
N GLU A 67 -4.74 23.95 -2.14
CA GLU A 67 -6.16 24.09 -1.79
C GLU A 67 -7.01 22.83 -1.53
N LYS A 68 -6.50 21.58 -1.45
CA LYS A 68 -7.39 20.40 -1.25
C LYS A 68 -7.01 19.51 -0.06
N LYS A 69 -7.36 19.94 1.15
CA LYS A 69 -7.40 19.10 2.38
C LYS A 69 -8.16 17.77 2.20
N TRP A 70 -9.10 17.73 1.25
CA TRP A 70 -9.88 16.53 0.93
C TRP A 70 -9.05 15.33 0.46
N ILE A 71 -7.96 15.53 -0.29
CA ILE A 71 -7.14 14.41 -0.76
C ILE A 71 -6.35 13.77 0.37
N TYR A 72 -5.90 14.57 1.34
CA TYR A 72 -5.27 14.10 2.58
C TYR A 72 -6.26 13.31 3.44
N GLY A 73 -7.49 13.80 3.55
CA GLY A 73 -8.58 13.10 4.23
C GLY A 73 -8.86 11.74 3.58
N ALA A 74 -8.94 11.68 2.25
CA ALA A 74 -9.15 10.42 1.52
C ALA A 74 -7.96 9.47 1.67
N LEU A 75 -6.72 9.96 1.56
CA LEU A 75 -5.51 9.14 1.77
C LEU A 75 -5.48 8.56 3.19
N LEU A 76 -5.72 9.39 4.21
CA LEU A 76 -5.76 8.95 5.60
C LEU A 76 -6.90 7.94 5.84
N LEU A 77 -8.10 8.21 5.31
CA LEU A 77 -9.25 7.31 5.39
C LEU A 77 -8.92 5.94 4.78
N THR A 78 -8.26 5.90 3.61
CA THR A 78 -7.88 4.64 2.97
C THR A 78 -6.88 3.84 3.81
N VAL A 79 -5.92 4.50 4.47
CA VAL A 79 -4.96 3.83 5.37
C VAL A 79 -5.66 3.29 6.61
N VAL A 80 -6.54 4.08 7.24
CA VAL A 80 -7.33 3.64 8.41
C VAL A 80 -8.21 2.45 8.05
N PHE A 81 -8.92 2.54 6.92
CA PHE A 81 -9.79 1.46 6.45
C PHE A 81 -9.00 0.20 6.07
N PHE A 82 -7.83 0.36 5.45
CA PHE A 82 -6.91 -0.75 5.16
C PHE A 82 -6.48 -1.47 6.45
N ILE A 83 -6.09 -0.73 7.48
CA ILE A 83 -5.75 -1.32 8.79
C ILE A 83 -6.96 -2.03 9.38
N PHE A 84 -8.15 -1.43 9.36
CA PHE A 84 -9.38 -2.07 9.84
C PHE A 84 -9.69 -3.38 9.10
N LEU A 85 -9.61 -3.37 7.76
CA LEU A 85 -9.84 -4.55 6.93
C LEU A 85 -8.78 -5.63 7.10
N MET A 86 -7.54 -5.28 7.45
CA MET A 86 -6.51 -6.25 7.81
C MET A 86 -6.70 -6.80 9.22
N CYS A 87 -7.09 -5.96 10.17
CA CYS A 87 -7.30 -6.34 11.57
C CYS A 87 -8.50 -7.27 11.76
N ILE A 88 -9.63 -7.08 11.07
CA ILE A 88 -10.81 -7.96 11.19
C ILE A 88 -10.46 -9.45 10.98
N PRO A 89 -9.85 -9.87 9.85
CA PRO A 89 -9.46 -11.26 9.66
C PRO A 89 -8.42 -11.73 10.67
N LEU A 90 -7.44 -10.89 11.03
CA LEU A 90 -6.46 -11.21 12.08
C LEU A 90 -7.14 -11.53 13.42
N PHE A 91 -8.07 -10.67 13.87
CA PHE A 91 -8.84 -10.89 15.09
C PHE A 91 -9.78 -12.10 14.98
N THR A 92 -10.43 -12.32 13.83
CA THR A 92 -11.25 -13.51 13.58
C THR A 92 -10.44 -14.80 13.69
N ILE A 93 -9.21 -14.80 13.19
CA ILE A 93 -8.31 -15.96 13.28
C ILE A 93 -7.90 -16.18 14.74
N MET A 94 -7.57 -15.10 15.47
CA MET A 94 -7.23 -15.15 16.90
C MET A 94 -8.40 -15.60 17.79
N ASP A 95 -9.63 -15.26 17.43
CA ASP A 95 -10.86 -15.68 18.11
C ASP A 95 -11.24 -17.14 17.78
N SER A 96 -11.01 -17.57 16.53
CA SER A 96 -11.20 -18.98 16.10
C SER A 96 -10.29 -19.98 16.82
N ILE A 97 -9.18 -19.54 17.43
CA ILE A 97 -8.30 -20.42 18.22
C ILE A 97 -8.96 -20.81 19.57
N GLY A 98 -9.97 -20.07 20.02
CA GLY A 98 -10.66 -20.29 21.30
C GLY A 98 -11.93 -21.13 21.23
N THR A 99 -12.46 -21.42 20.04
CA THR A 99 -13.63 -22.30 19.88
C THR A 99 -13.19 -23.66 19.35
N PRO A 100 -13.36 -24.76 20.12
CA PRO A 100 -13.25 -26.07 19.51
C PRO A 100 -14.35 -26.12 18.44
N VAL A 101 -13.94 -26.22 17.17
CA VAL A 101 -14.81 -26.63 16.08
C VAL A 101 -15.38 -27.98 16.49
N ARG A 102 -16.54 -27.96 17.17
CA ARG A 102 -17.28 -29.15 17.55
C ARG A 102 -17.77 -29.70 16.23
N ALA A 103 -16.97 -30.57 15.64
CA ALA A 103 -17.45 -31.58 14.73
C ALA A 103 -18.66 -32.20 15.44
N THR A 104 -19.84 -31.82 14.99
CA THR A 104 -21.08 -32.51 15.34
C THR A 104 -20.80 -33.99 15.14
N PRO A 105 -20.96 -34.84 16.17
CA PRO A 105 -20.92 -36.27 15.93
C PRO A 105 -22.05 -36.53 14.95
N ILE A 106 -21.70 -36.85 13.70
CA ILE A 106 -22.68 -37.40 12.79
C ILE A 106 -23.10 -38.70 13.47
N GLU A 107 -24.34 -38.67 13.96
CA GLU A 107 -25.12 -39.81 14.40
C GLU A 107 -25.04 -40.88 13.31
N HIS A 108 -24.09 -41.80 13.42
CA HIS A 108 -24.14 -43.05 12.69
C HIS A 108 -25.11 -43.95 13.44
N ALA A 109 -26.37 -43.74 13.07
CA ALA A 109 -27.44 -44.70 13.16
C ALA A 109 -26.95 -46.09 12.72
N GLY A 110 -27.23 -47.07 13.57
CA GLY A 110 -27.43 -48.48 13.31
C GLY A 110 -26.49 -49.18 12.33
N HIS A 111 -25.63 -50.04 12.87
CA HIS A 111 -25.48 -51.42 12.41
C HIS A 111 -24.92 -52.28 13.55
#